data_AF-A0A662DSN6-F1
#
_entry.id   AF-A0A662DSN6-F1
#
_cell.length_a   1.000
_cell.length_b   1.000
_cell.length_c   1.000
_cell.angle_alpha   90.00
_cell.angle_beta   90.00
_cell.angle_gamma   90.00
#
_symmetry.space_group_name_H-M   'P 1'
#
loop_
_entity.id
_entity.type
_entity.pdbx_description
1 polymer ?
#
loop_
_entity_poly.entity_id
_entity_poly.type
_entity_poly.pdbx_seq_one_letter_code
_entity_poly.pdbx_strand_id
1 'polypeptide(L)'
;MGQMQSVCEKNPSRYDVMLDVAMQTLAHDPELKLCEGLRLIEATRRSVARHSPSSLDIFDSRVLPRMRETLMHRFGMVICPDCDIH
;
A
#
# COMPACT_ATOMS: atom_id res chain seq x y z
N MET A 1 -13.81 -18.90 34.67
CA MET A 1 -12.63 -18.86 33.78
C MET A 1 -12.91 -17.82 32.70
N GLY A 2 -12.44 -16.59 32.90
CA GLY A 2 -12.58 -15.51 31.92
C GLY A 2 -11.19 -14.95 31.64
N GLN A 3 -10.61 -15.31 30.50
CA GLN A 3 -9.42 -14.62 30.00
C GLN A 3 -9.91 -13.62 28.96
N MET A 4 -10.11 -12.40 29.43
CA MET A 4 -10.22 -11.22 28.60
C MET A 4 -8.83 -11.01 27.99
N GLN A 5 -8.66 -11.44 26.75
CA GLN A 5 -7.42 -11.21 26.00
C GLN A 5 -7.24 -9.69 25.91
N SER A 6 -6.18 -9.21 26.54
CA SER A 6 -5.71 -7.84 26.44
C SER A 6 -5.46 -7.54 24.97
N VAL A 7 -6.40 -6.85 24.35
CA VAL A 7 -6.18 -6.19 23.06
C VAL A 7 -5.11 -5.17 23.34
N CYS A 8 -3.88 -5.49 22.95
CA CYS A 8 -2.82 -4.52 22.88
C CYS A 8 -3.26 -3.50 21.83
N GLU A 9 -3.92 -2.43 22.29
CA GLU A 9 -4.12 -1.20 21.53
C GLU A 9 -2.73 -0.59 21.30
N LYS A 10 -1.97 -1.21 20.40
CA LYS A 10 -0.93 -0.50 19.68
C LYS A 10 -1.67 0.62 18.97
N ASN A 11 -1.55 1.84 19.50
CA ASN A 11 -1.90 3.05 18.75
C ASN A 11 -1.29 2.86 17.36
N PRO A 12 -2.09 2.65 16.30
CA PRO A 12 -1.53 2.51 14.97
C PRO A 12 -0.70 3.76 14.78
N SER A 13 0.58 3.57 14.45
CA SER A 13 1.43 4.72 14.19
C SER A 13 0.71 5.56 13.13
N ARG A 14 0.81 6.89 13.16
CA ARG A 14 0.13 7.75 12.15
C ARG A 14 0.43 7.30 10.71
N TYR A 15 1.54 6.61 10.55
CA TYR A 15 1.98 5.91 9.36
C TYR A 15 1.11 4.71 8.94
N ASP A 16 0.69 3.86 9.88
CA ASP A 16 -0.20 2.72 9.60
C ASP A 16 -1.55 3.20 9.08
N VAL A 17 -2.08 4.28 9.66
CA VAL A 17 -3.33 4.91 9.19
C VAL A 17 -3.16 5.48 7.77
N MET A 18 -2.07 6.20 7.52
CA MET A 18 -1.77 6.71 6.17
C MET A 18 -1.69 5.58 5.13
N LEU A 19 -1.03 4.48 5.49
CA LEU A 19 -0.88 3.35 4.59
C LEU A 19 -2.21 2.63 4.34
N ASP A 20 -3.00 2.40 5.39
CA ASP A 20 -4.31 1.78 5.28
C ASP A 20 -5.25 2.60 4.39
N VAL A 21 -5.31 3.91 4.61
CA VAL A 21 -6.10 4.82 3.76
C VAL A 21 -5.61 4.76 2.31
N ALA A 22 -4.29 4.83 2.06
CA ALA A 22 -3.76 4.76 0.71
C ALA A 22 -4.12 3.42 0.01
N MET A 23 -4.05 2.30 0.73
CA MET A 23 -4.43 0.99 0.23
C MET A 23 -5.93 0.93 -0.10
N GLN A 24 -6.78 1.44 0.79
CA GLN A 24 -8.23 1.49 0.58
C GLN A 24 -8.60 2.38 -0.60
N THR A 25 -7.96 3.54 -0.76
CA THR A 25 -8.15 4.41 -1.92
C THR A 25 -7.79 3.70 -3.22
N LEU A 26 -6.62 3.04 -3.28
CA LEU A 26 -6.21 2.28 -4.47
C LEU A 26 -7.25 1.20 -4.83
N ALA A 27 -7.75 0.47 -3.83
CA ALA A 27 -8.66 -0.64 -4.03
C ALA A 27 -10.10 -0.22 -4.38
N HIS A 28 -10.62 0.83 -3.75
CA HIS A 28 -12.07 1.06 -3.68
C HIS A 28 -12.56 2.40 -4.25
N ASP A 29 -11.72 3.42 -4.40
CA ASP A 29 -12.17 4.75 -4.85
C ASP A 29 -12.54 4.72 -6.34
N PRO A 30 -13.82 4.68 -6.75
CA PRO A 30 -14.23 4.45 -8.13
C PRO A 30 -13.79 5.57 -9.09
N GLU A 31 -13.53 6.78 -8.59
CA GLU A 31 -13.16 7.94 -9.39
C GLU A 31 -11.65 8.04 -9.63
N LEU A 32 -10.86 7.30 -8.84
CA LEU A 32 -9.40 7.28 -8.96
C LEU A 32 -8.97 6.85 -10.36
N LYS A 33 -8.15 7.66 -11.03
CA LYS A 33 -7.51 7.32 -12.32
C LYS A 33 -6.18 6.62 -12.09
N LEU A 34 -5.73 5.85 -13.08
CA LEU A 34 -4.44 5.14 -13.02
C LEU A 34 -3.27 6.07 -12.68
N CYS A 35 -3.17 7.22 -13.36
CA CYS A 35 -2.12 8.20 -13.12
C CYS A 35 -2.20 8.84 -11.72
N GLU A 36 -3.38 8.87 -11.11
CA GLU A 36 -3.57 9.35 -9.73
C GLU A 36 -3.16 8.27 -8.74
N GLY A 37 -3.50 7.00 -9.00
CA GLY A 37 -3.01 5.86 -8.23
C GLY A 37 -1.48 5.76 -8.22
N LEU A 38 -0.81 5.92 -9.36
CA LEU A 38 0.66 5.95 -9.43
C LEU A 38 1.25 7.11 -8.61
N ARG A 39 0.62 8.28 -8.67
CA ARG A 39 1.03 9.45 -7.86
C ARG A 39 0.80 9.23 -6.38
N LEU A 40 -0.28 8.56 -5.98
CA LEU A 40 -0.55 8.18 -4.60
C LEU A 40 0.54 7.23 -4.08
N ILE A 41 0.90 6.20 -4.84
CA ILE A 41 1.98 5.26 -4.48
C ILE A 41 3.31 6.00 -4.23
N GLU A 42 3.69 6.89 -5.14
CA GLU A 42 4.92 7.68 -5.00
C GLU A 42 4.85 8.67 -3.82
N ALA A 43 3.69 9.29 -3.60
CA ALA A 43 3.47 10.17 -2.46
C ALA A 43 3.59 9.40 -1.12
N THR A 44 3.00 8.20 -1.03
CA THR A 44 3.11 7.32 0.13
C THR A 44 4.57 6.98 0.38
N ARG A 45 5.30 6.50 -0.64
CA ARG A 45 6.74 6.17 -0.56
C ARG A 45 7.56 7.35 -0.04
N ARG A 46 7.35 8.56 -0.58
CA ARG A 46 8.06 9.77 -0.16
C ARG A 46 7.71 10.19 1.26
N SER A 47 6.49 9.92 1.73
CA SER A 47 6.11 10.14 3.12
C SER A 47 6.79 9.12 4.05
N VAL A 48 6.93 7.85 3.66
CA VAL A 48 7.74 6.87 4.40
C VAL A 48 9.17 7.34 4.56
N ALA A 49 9.81 7.72 3.45
CA ALA A 49 11.20 8.15 3.47
C ALA A 49 11.43 9.37 4.39
N ARG A 50 10.43 10.26 4.51
CA ARG A 50 10.51 11.46 5.35
C ARG A 50 10.20 11.21 6.82
N HIS A 51 9.21 10.36 7.13
CA HIS A 51 8.71 10.19 8.51
C HIS A 51 9.23 8.93 9.20
N SER A 52 9.61 7.91 8.44
CA SER A 52 10.11 6.63 8.95
C SER A 52 11.16 6.05 8.00
N PRO A 53 12.33 6.69 7.86
CA PRO A 53 13.37 6.25 6.92
C PRO A 53 13.87 4.83 7.20
N SER A 54 13.89 4.40 8.46
CA SER A 54 14.23 3.03 8.87
C SER A 54 13.26 1.97 8.35
N SER A 55 12.04 2.35 7.97
CA SER A 55 11.02 1.46 7.43
C SER A 55 10.98 1.45 5.89
N LEU A 56 11.80 2.28 5.22
CA LEU A 56 11.74 2.48 3.77
C LEU A 56 12.08 1.19 3.01
N ASP A 57 13.12 0.46 3.40
CA ASP A 57 13.47 -0.83 2.79
C ASP A 57 12.34 -1.86 2.91
N ILE A 58 11.68 -1.91 4.07
CA ILE A 58 10.55 -2.81 4.31
C ILE A 58 9.36 -2.39 3.45
N PHE A 59 9.12 -1.08 3.33
CA PHE A 59 8.07 -0.56 2.46
C PHE A 59 8.34 -0.91 0.99
N ASP A 60 9.53 -0.63 0.48
CA ASP A 60 9.90 -0.86 -0.92
C ASP A 60 9.86 -2.36 -1.28
N SER A 61 10.22 -3.25 -0.34
CA SER A 61 10.23 -4.71 -0.56
C SER A 61 8.87 -5.39 -0.37
N ARG A 62 8.00 -4.91 0.54
CA ARG A 62 6.75 -5.62 0.90
C ARG A 62 5.48 -4.87 0.54
N VAL A 63 5.47 -3.56 0.69
CA VAL A 63 4.26 -2.73 0.60
C VAL A 63 4.09 -2.17 -0.80
N LEU A 64 5.17 -1.63 -1.37
CA LEU A 64 5.17 -1.06 -2.71
C LEU A 64 4.71 -2.05 -3.80
N PRO A 65 5.14 -3.34 -3.81
CA PRO A 65 4.64 -4.32 -4.77
C PRO A 65 3.14 -4.55 -4.63
N ARG A 66 2.63 -4.64 -3.39
CA ARG A 66 1.19 -4.83 -3.11
C ARG A 66 0.36 -3.64 -3.57
N MET A 67 0.82 -2.41 -3.31
CA MET A 67 0.12 -1.21 -3.80
C MET A 67 0.03 -1.18 -5.33
N ARG A 68 1.11 -1.59 -6.01
CA ARG A 68 1.14 -1.70 -7.47
C ARG A 68 0.21 -2.80 -7.98
N GLU A 69 0.23 -3.97 -7.35
CA GLU A 69 -0.66 -5.08 -7.69
C GLU A 69 -2.13 -4.70 -7.52
N THR A 70 -2.50 -4.09 -6.40
CA THR A 70 -3.86 -3.57 -6.17
C THR A 70 -4.29 -2.62 -7.28
N LEU A 71 -3.41 -1.66 -7.63
CA LEU A 71 -3.70 -0.71 -8.70
C LEU A 71 -3.83 -1.42 -10.06
N MET A 72 -2.90 -2.29 -10.40
CA MET A 72 -2.88 -3.01 -11.67
C MET A 72 -4.08 -3.94 -11.83
N HIS A 73 -4.39 -4.74 -10.81
CA HIS A 73 -5.57 -5.61 -10.78
C HIS A 73 -6.85 -4.82 -11.01
N ARG A 74 -6.96 -3.65 -10.36
CA ARG A 74 -8.14 -2.79 -10.50
C ARG A 74 -8.31 -2.24 -11.93
N PHE A 75 -7.21 -1.89 -12.59
CA PHE A 75 -7.24 -1.39 -13.97
C PHE A 75 -7.18 -2.50 -15.03
N GLY A 76 -7.32 -3.78 -14.64
CA GLY A 76 -7.27 -4.91 -15.56
C GLY A 76 -5.88 -5.16 -16.16
N MET A 77 -4.83 -4.59 -15.58
CA MET A 77 -3.45 -4.82 -15.99
C MET A 77 -2.97 -6.10 -15.31
N VAL A 78 -3.09 -7.22 -15.99
CA VAL A 78 -2.45 -8.45 -15.56
C VAL A 78 -0.96 -8.32 -15.85
N ILE A 79 -0.13 -8.37 -14.81
CA ILE A 79 1.31 -8.61 -15.00
C ILE A 79 1.41 -10.07 -15.44
N CYS A 80 1.48 -10.31 -16.75
CA CYS A 80 1.86 -11.63 -17.23
C CYS A 80 3.34 -11.83 -16.87
N PRO A 81 3.70 -12.80 -16.00
CA PRO A 81 5.10 -13.08 -15.68
C PRO A 81 5.86 -13.76 -16.85
N ASP A 82 5.20 -13.95 -18.01
CA ASP A 82 5.68 -14.75 -19.14
C ASP A 82 5.40 -14.09 -20.52
N CYS A 83 5.18 -12.76 -20.60
CA CYS A 83 5.14 -12.09 -21.91
C CYS A 83 6.56 -11.97 -22.50
N ASP A 84 7.05 -13.09 -23.01
CA ASP A 84 8.19 -13.20 -23.91
C ASP A 84 7.82 -12.46 -25.22
N ILE A 85 8.26 -11.20 -25.35
CA ILE A 85 8.18 -10.49 -26.62
C ILE A 85 9.31 -11.02 -27.50
N HIS A 86 8.96 -11.95 -28.40
CA HIS A 86 9.76 -12.33 -29.56
C HIS A 86 9.91 -11.17 -30.56
#